data_AF-A0AAC9FEV0-F1
#
_entry.id   AF-A0AAC9FEV0-F1
#
_cell.length_a   1.000
_cell.length_b   1.000
_cell.length_c   1.000
_cell.angle_alpha   90.00
_cell.angle_beta   90.00
_cell.angle_gamma   90.00
#
_symmetry.space_group_name_H-M   'P 1'
#
loop_
_entity.id
_entity.type
_entity.pdbx_description
1 polymer ?
#
loop_
_entity_poly.entity_id
_entity_poly.type
_entity_poly.pdbx_seq_one_letter_code
_entity_poly.pdbx_strand_id
1 'polypeptide(L)'
;MAAASAATPQHSSIFDAEGSFAFDNDTLRIAARGALIDVLSCRENISKSGIVAIVAGGAIGADAFLANMGTEDFLSCLSRPALEASCADTPVLPRARVKDTRAALVEHFKGGHFVHPAALFAPDAASLNDWLARSAVADVEDDDPEADGIAGEDQVVDDEPADGSDEDYREAAE
;
A
#
# COMPACT_ATOMS: atom_id res chain seq x y z
N MET A 1 -14.51 29.27 -21.93
CA MET A 1 -13.15 28.71 -21.94
C MET A 1 -13.21 27.50 -21.04
N ALA A 2 -13.45 26.32 -21.62
CA ALA A 2 -13.80 25.10 -20.88
C ALA A 2 -12.56 24.47 -20.26
N ALA A 3 -12.64 24.13 -18.96
CA ALA A 3 -11.65 23.31 -18.29
C ALA A 3 -11.76 21.88 -18.81
N ALA A 4 -10.66 21.35 -19.35
CA ALA A 4 -10.60 19.96 -19.81
C ALA A 4 -10.66 19.03 -18.60
N SER A 5 -11.73 18.22 -18.53
CA SER A 5 -11.82 17.05 -17.66
C SER A 5 -10.65 16.11 -17.96
N ALA A 6 -9.92 15.70 -16.93
CA ALA A 6 -8.80 14.78 -17.06
C ALA A 6 -9.33 13.35 -17.27
N ALA A 7 -9.80 13.07 -18.48
CA ALA A 7 -10.05 11.71 -18.94
C ALA A 7 -8.76 10.90 -18.81
N THR A 8 -8.85 9.73 -18.17
CA THR A 8 -7.73 8.78 -18.11
C THR A 8 -7.23 8.54 -19.54
N PRO A 9 -5.98 8.88 -19.87
CA PRO A 9 -5.51 8.84 -21.25
C PRO A 9 -5.56 7.39 -21.75
N GLN A 10 -6.34 7.16 -22.82
CA GLN A 10 -6.32 5.91 -23.57
C GLN A 10 -4.86 5.62 -23.94
N HIS A 11 -4.36 4.40 -23.68
CA HIS A 11 -2.95 4.02 -23.81
C HIS A 11 -2.30 4.36 -25.16
N SER A 12 -3.07 4.64 -26.22
CA SER A 12 -2.60 5.11 -27.52
C SER A 12 -2.17 6.59 -27.55
N SER A 13 -2.67 7.45 -26.67
CA SER A 13 -2.41 8.90 -26.69
C SER A 13 -1.01 9.29 -26.20
N ILE A 14 -0.24 8.34 -25.66
CA ILE A 14 1.16 8.57 -25.25
C ILE A 14 2.14 8.37 -26.40
N PHE A 15 1.66 7.88 -27.55
CA PHE A 15 2.44 7.65 -28.75
C PHE A 15 2.18 8.75 -29.80
N ASP A 16 3.22 9.15 -30.53
CA ASP A 16 3.10 9.99 -31.72
C ASP A 16 2.61 9.18 -32.93
N ALA A 17 2.43 9.85 -34.07
CA ALA A 17 1.95 9.23 -35.31
C ALA A 17 2.91 8.14 -35.83
N GLU A 18 4.17 8.18 -35.39
CA GLU A 18 5.23 7.24 -35.73
C GLU A 18 5.37 6.09 -34.72
N GLY A 19 4.58 6.07 -33.65
CA GLY A 19 4.59 5.04 -32.61
C GLY A 19 5.70 5.20 -31.57
N SER A 20 6.38 6.35 -31.54
CA SER A 20 7.33 6.72 -30.48
C SER A 20 6.61 7.45 -29.36
N PHE A 21 7.20 7.55 -28.17
CA PHE A 21 6.58 8.34 -27.10
C PHE A 21 6.53 9.82 -27.51
N ALA A 22 5.34 10.41 -27.44
CA ALA A 22 5.11 11.82 -27.77
C ALA A 22 5.75 12.80 -26.76
N PHE A 23 6.36 12.30 -25.68
CA PHE A 23 6.98 13.06 -24.60
C PHE A 23 8.47 12.75 -24.49
N ASP A 24 9.25 13.73 -24.05
CA ASP A 24 10.65 13.48 -23.70
C ASP A 24 10.75 12.49 -22.52
N ASN A 25 11.92 11.85 -22.41
CA ASN A 25 12.12 10.77 -21.44
C ASN A 25 11.97 11.23 -19.98
N ASP A 26 12.27 12.49 -19.68
CA ASP A 26 12.14 13.02 -18.33
C ASP A 26 10.67 13.28 -18.00
N THR A 27 9.89 13.85 -18.93
CA THR A 27 8.44 14.00 -18.79
C THR A 27 7.73 12.66 -18.62
N LEU A 28 8.07 11.66 -19.44
CA LEU A 28 7.48 10.32 -19.33
C LEU A 28 7.84 9.67 -17.99
N ARG A 29 9.08 9.81 -17.53
CA ARG A 29 9.54 9.29 -16.24
C ARG A 29 8.79 9.95 -15.08
N ILE A 30 8.60 11.27 -15.12
CA ILE A 30 7.88 12.02 -14.07
C ILE A 30 6.41 11.57 -14.04
N ALA A 31 5.74 11.51 -15.20
CA ALA A 31 4.35 11.08 -15.29
C ALA A 31 4.15 9.63 -14.82
N ALA A 32 5.02 8.71 -15.23
CA ALA A 32 4.97 7.32 -14.80
C ALA A 32 5.20 7.18 -13.28
N ARG A 33 6.15 7.94 -12.71
CA ARG A 33 6.35 7.96 -11.25
C ARG A 33 5.15 8.56 -10.52
N GLY A 34 4.52 9.60 -11.06
CA GLY A 34 3.29 10.17 -10.51
C GLY A 34 2.15 9.15 -10.47
N ALA A 35 1.88 8.47 -11.58
CA ALA A 35 0.88 7.41 -11.65
C ALA A 35 1.17 6.27 -10.67
N LEU A 36 2.43 5.83 -10.57
CA LEU A 36 2.84 4.82 -9.59
C LEU A 36 2.67 5.33 -8.15
N ILE A 37 2.99 6.59 -7.85
CA ILE A 37 2.77 7.17 -6.52
C ILE A 37 1.27 7.20 -6.22
N ASP A 38 0.42 7.65 -7.14
CA ASP A 38 -1.01 7.74 -6.87
C ASP A 38 -1.64 6.36 -6.66
N VAL A 39 -1.17 5.35 -7.40
CA VAL A 39 -1.61 3.95 -7.26
C VAL A 39 -1.05 3.28 -5.98
N LEU A 40 0.19 3.60 -5.58
CA LEU A 40 0.92 2.91 -4.50
C LEU A 40 1.00 3.68 -3.19
N SER A 41 0.54 4.92 -3.13
CA SER A 41 0.78 5.82 -1.97
C SER A 41 -0.01 5.48 -0.71
N CYS A 42 -0.83 4.42 -0.70
CA CYS A 42 -1.69 4.06 0.44
C CYS A 42 -2.43 5.27 1.04
N ARG A 43 -2.70 6.33 0.24
CA ARG A 43 -3.37 7.54 0.72
C ARG A 43 -4.78 7.16 1.15
N GLU A 44 -5.14 7.58 2.36
CA GLU A 44 -6.45 7.32 2.92
C GLU A 44 -7.55 7.88 2.00
N ASN A 45 -8.63 7.12 1.85
CA ASN A 45 -9.86 7.50 1.18
C ASN A 45 -9.88 7.54 -0.37
N ILE A 46 -8.86 7.03 -1.09
CA ILE A 46 -8.90 6.97 -2.57
C ILE A 46 -9.01 5.55 -3.16
N SER A 47 -8.66 4.48 -2.44
CA SER A 47 -9.18 3.14 -2.75
C SER A 47 -8.82 2.19 -1.61
N LYS A 48 -9.45 1.02 -1.61
CA LYS A 48 -8.95 -0.16 -0.89
C LYS A 48 -7.63 -0.65 -1.53
N SER A 49 -6.63 0.25 -1.64
CA SER A 49 -5.34 0.10 -2.31
C SER A 49 -4.47 -0.99 -1.70
N GLY A 50 -4.91 -1.62 -0.60
CA GLY A 50 -4.24 -2.75 0.03
C GLY A 50 -3.83 -3.82 -0.98
N ILE A 51 -4.70 -4.25 -1.89
CA ILE A 51 -4.33 -5.36 -2.80
C ILE A 51 -3.37 -4.93 -3.90
N VAL A 52 -3.49 -3.71 -4.43
CA VAL A 52 -2.58 -3.19 -5.46
C VAL A 52 -1.21 -2.91 -4.84
N ALA A 53 -1.18 -2.35 -3.63
CA ALA A 53 0.04 -2.14 -2.85
C ALA A 53 0.72 -3.48 -2.49
N ILE A 54 -0.05 -4.51 -2.13
CA ILE A 54 0.47 -5.87 -1.90
C ILE A 54 1.09 -6.42 -3.19
N VAL A 55 0.39 -6.39 -4.32
CA VAL A 55 0.91 -6.86 -5.62
C VAL A 55 2.17 -6.12 -6.03
N ALA A 56 2.18 -4.79 -5.90
CA ALA A 56 3.33 -3.98 -6.25
C ALA A 56 4.52 -4.24 -5.31
N GLY A 57 4.27 -4.41 -4.01
CA GLY A 57 5.27 -4.86 -3.04
C GLY A 57 5.90 -6.18 -3.45
N GLY A 58 5.09 -7.16 -3.87
CA GLY A 58 5.57 -8.43 -4.41
C GLY A 58 6.41 -8.25 -5.68
N ALA A 59 5.96 -7.41 -6.60
CA ALA A 59 6.66 -7.14 -7.87
C ALA A 59 8.04 -6.48 -7.68
N ILE A 60 8.20 -5.64 -6.66
CA ILE A 60 9.49 -4.99 -6.34
C ILE A 60 10.35 -5.80 -5.36
N GLY A 61 9.90 -6.98 -4.93
CA GLY A 61 10.62 -7.81 -3.97
C GLY A 61 10.65 -7.25 -2.55
N ALA A 62 9.59 -6.55 -2.13
CA ALA A 62 9.50 -5.91 -0.82
C ALA A 62 9.60 -6.89 0.36
N ASP A 63 9.29 -8.18 0.15
CA ASP A 63 9.45 -9.24 1.16
C ASP A 63 10.89 -9.32 1.70
N ALA A 64 11.89 -9.00 0.87
CA ALA A 64 13.31 -9.01 1.27
C ALA A 64 13.66 -7.95 2.32
N PHE A 65 12.80 -6.95 2.52
CA PHE A 65 12.99 -5.88 3.50
C PHE A 65 12.20 -6.11 4.79
N LEU A 66 11.36 -7.14 4.84
CA LEU A 66 10.61 -7.47 6.06
C LEU A 66 11.58 -7.92 7.15
N ALA A 67 11.30 -7.50 8.39
CA ALA A 67 12.10 -7.88 9.53
C ALA A 67 12.04 -9.40 9.78
N ASN A 68 13.11 -9.98 10.32
CA ASN A 68 13.10 -11.38 10.74
C ASN A 68 12.06 -11.58 11.86
N MET A 69 11.08 -12.44 11.59
CA MET A 69 10.01 -12.84 12.50
C MET A 69 10.36 -14.13 13.26
N GLY A 70 11.53 -14.72 13.01
CA GLY A 70 12.03 -15.91 13.70
C GLY A 70 12.54 -15.64 15.12
N THR A 71 11.93 -14.69 15.82
CA THR A 71 12.34 -14.23 17.16
C THR A 71 11.39 -14.77 18.23
N GLU A 72 11.85 -14.82 19.48
CA GLU A 72 10.99 -15.23 20.60
C GLU A 72 9.77 -14.29 20.72
N ASP A 73 9.98 -12.99 20.53
CA ASP A 73 8.94 -11.97 20.64
C ASP A 73 7.79 -12.24 19.67
N PHE A 74 8.09 -12.42 18.37
CA PHE A 74 7.06 -12.69 17.37
C PHE A 74 6.45 -14.09 17.53
N LEU A 75 7.27 -15.12 17.68
CA LEU A 75 6.78 -16.51 17.74
C LEU A 75 5.97 -16.79 19.00
N SER A 76 6.12 -16.00 20.06
CA SER A 76 5.28 -16.09 21.26
C SER A 76 3.82 -15.72 21.02
N CYS A 77 3.54 -14.91 19.98
CA CYS A 77 2.20 -14.48 19.60
C CYS A 77 1.45 -15.54 18.77
N LEU A 78 2.14 -16.56 18.26
CA LEU A 78 1.53 -17.57 17.40
C LEU A 78 0.77 -18.61 18.23
N SER A 79 -0.39 -19.01 17.73
CA SER A 79 -1.11 -20.18 18.22
C SER A 79 -0.30 -21.46 17.94
N ARG A 80 -0.60 -22.55 18.65
CA ARG A 80 0.06 -23.84 18.40
C ARG A 80 -0.01 -24.27 16.93
N PRO A 81 -1.17 -24.28 16.25
CA PRO A 81 -1.23 -24.65 14.84
C PRO A 81 -0.39 -23.74 13.94
N ALA A 82 -0.38 -22.42 14.21
CA ALA A 82 0.43 -21.48 13.42
C ALA A 82 1.94 -21.74 13.61
N LEU A 83 2.38 -22.04 14.84
CA LEU A 83 3.77 -22.38 15.13
C LEU A 83 4.20 -23.70 14.46
N GLU A 84 3.32 -24.70 14.46
CA GLU A 84 3.57 -25.97 13.78
C GLU A 84 3.59 -25.81 12.25
N ALA A 85 2.75 -24.92 11.69
CA ALA A 85 2.80 -24.58 10.27
C ALA A 85 4.11 -23.90 9.87
N SER A 86 4.68 -23.04 10.72
CA SER A 86 6.00 -22.43 10.50
C SER A 86 7.16 -23.43 10.43
N CYS A 87 6.93 -24.70 10.79
CA CYS A 87 7.93 -25.76 10.68
C CYS A 87 8.04 -26.36 9.26
N ALA A 88 7.02 -26.19 8.40
CA ALA A 88 6.83 -26.96 7.17
C ALA A 88 8.03 -26.95 6.20
N ASP A 89 8.74 -25.81 6.11
CA ASP A 89 9.88 -25.62 5.20
C ASP A 89 11.22 -25.56 5.95
N THR A 90 11.27 -26.14 7.14
CA THR A 90 12.44 -26.13 8.02
C THR A 90 12.79 -27.56 8.47
N PRO A 91 14.03 -27.81 8.89
CA PRO A 91 14.38 -29.07 9.56
C PRO A 91 13.82 -29.17 10.99
N VAL A 92 13.11 -28.17 11.50
CA VAL A 92 12.52 -28.17 12.84
C VAL A 92 11.25 -29.01 12.82
N LEU A 93 11.16 -30.00 13.71
CA LEU A 93 9.94 -30.79 13.88
C LEU A 93 9.08 -30.22 15.02
N PRO A 94 7.74 -30.19 14.86
CA PRO A 94 6.81 -29.95 15.96
C PRO A 94 7.08 -30.86 17.17
N ARG A 95 7.18 -30.26 18.36
CA ARG A 95 7.44 -30.96 19.63
C ARG A 95 6.18 -30.99 20.50
N ALA A 96 6.18 -31.88 21.49
CA ALA A 96 5.06 -32.05 22.42
C ALA A 96 4.71 -30.77 23.19
N ARG A 97 5.71 -29.93 23.51
CA ARG A 97 5.51 -28.64 24.16
C ARG A 97 5.75 -27.51 23.16
N VAL A 98 4.78 -26.60 23.06
CA VAL A 98 4.84 -25.42 22.18
C VAL A 98 6.10 -24.58 22.43
N LYS A 99 6.47 -24.40 23.71
CA LYS A 99 7.70 -23.68 24.08
C LYS A 99 8.96 -24.32 23.49
N ASP A 100 9.01 -25.64 23.40
CA ASP A 100 10.18 -26.35 22.87
C ASP A 100 10.23 -26.27 21.34
N THR A 101 9.08 -26.30 20.66
CA THR A 101 8.98 -26.01 19.22
C THR A 101 9.44 -24.59 18.93
N ARG A 102 8.96 -23.62 19.72
CA ARG A 102 9.31 -22.22 19.56
C ARG A 102 10.80 -21.99 19.73
N ALA A 103 11.39 -22.50 20.81
CA ALA A 103 12.83 -22.39 21.04
C ALA A 103 13.66 -23.00 19.89
N ALA A 104 13.18 -24.08 19.26
CA ALA A 104 13.85 -24.67 18.11
C ALA A 104 13.77 -23.79 16.85
N LEU A 105 12.61 -23.18 16.58
CA LEU A 105 12.44 -22.24 15.48
C LEU A 105 13.29 -20.98 15.70
N VAL A 106 13.29 -20.42 16.92
CA VAL A 106 14.16 -19.28 17.26
C VAL A 106 15.62 -19.63 17.01
N GLU A 107 16.08 -20.80 17.48
CA GLU A 107 17.46 -21.23 17.24
C GLU A 107 17.76 -21.39 15.75
N HIS A 108 16.86 -22.02 14.99
CA HIS A 108 17.01 -22.20 13.56
C HIS A 108 17.13 -20.86 12.80
N PHE A 109 16.31 -19.88 13.16
CA PHE A 109 16.26 -18.58 12.49
C PHE A 109 17.19 -17.52 13.09
N LYS A 110 18.05 -17.85 14.05
CA LYS A 110 19.11 -16.92 14.53
C LYS A 110 20.08 -16.50 13.43
N GLY A 111 20.46 -17.45 12.57
CA GLY A 111 21.33 -17.20 11.40
C GLY A 111 20.59 -17.12 10.07
N GLY A 112 19.25 -17.21 10.12
CA GLY A 112 18.38 -17.23 8.95
C GLY A 112 17.40 -16.05 8.96
N HIS A 113 16.45 -16.10 8.03
CA HIS A 113 15.37 -15.12 7.93
C HIS A 113 14.06 -15.89 7.82
N PHE A 114 13.12 -15.56 8.71
CA PHE A 114 11.77 -16.08 8.69
C PHE A 114 10.79 -14.93 8.56
N VAL A 115 9.85 -15.04 7.64
CA VAL A 115 8.69 -14.16 7.54
C VAL A 115 7.46 -15.05 7.54
N HIS A 116 6.49 -14.72 8.39
CA HIS A 116 5.25 -15.47 8.44
C HIS A 116 4.46 -15.26 7.12
N PRO A 117 3.88 -16.30 6.49
CA PRO A 117 3.21 -16.17 5.19
C PRO A 117 2.15 -15.08 5.11
N ALA A 118 1.44 -14.83 6.21
CA ALA A 118 0.41 -13.79 6.28
C ALA A 118 0.95 -12.35 6.24
N ALA A 119 2.27 -12.15 6.38
CA ALA A 119 2.92 -10.85 6.30
C ALA A 119 3.59 -10.59 4.93
N LEU A 120 3.59 -11.58 4.05
CA LEU A 120 4.19 -11.44 2.72
C LEU A 120 3.35 -10.53 1.82
N PHE A 121 4.01 -9.88 0.87
CA PHE A 121 3.41 -9.11 -0.19
C PHE A 121 2.83 -10.01 -1.31
N ALA A 122 1.99 -10.96 -0.91
CA ALA A 122 1.33 -11.91 -1.80
C ALA A 122 -0.17 -11.94 -1.47
N PRO A 123 -1.04 -11.40 -2.35
CA PRO A 123 -2.47 -11.44 -2.09
C PRO A 123 -2.98 -12.88 -2.23
N ASP A 124 -4.00 -13.23 -1.47
CA ASP A 124 -4.68 -14.50 -1.73
C ASP A 124 -5.40 -14.43 -3.09
N ALA A 125 -5.41 -15.56 -3.80
CA ALA A 125 -5.93 -15.62 -5.16
C ALA A 125 -7.43 -15.27 -5.25
N ALA A 126 -8.21 -15.56 -4.21
CA ALA A 126 -9.64 -15.26 -4.20
C ALA A 126 -9.88 -13.75 -4.10
N SER A 127 -9.20 -13.06 -3.16
CA SER A 127 -9.28 -11.61 -3.03
C SER A 127 -8.74 -10.89 -4.26
N LEU A 128 -7.68 -11.41 -4.89
CA LEU A 128 -7.14 -10.83 -6.12
C LEU A 128 -8.16 -10.92 -7.27
N ASN A 129 -8.78 -12.08 -7.45
CA ASN A 129 -9.81 -12.27 -8.48
C ASN A 129 -11.06 -11.42 -8.21
N ASP A 130 -11.51 -11.34 -6.97
CA ASP A 130 -12.64 -10.49 -6.58
C ASP A 130 -12.34 -8.99 -6.79
N TRP A 131 -11.11 -8.56 -6.52
CA TRP A 131 -10.68 -7.20 -6.86
C TRP A 131 -10.65 -6.96 -8.37
N LEU A 132 -10.03 -7.85 -9.15
CA LEU A 132 -9.98 -7.74 -10.62
C LEU A 132 -11.38 -7.67 -11.24
N ALA A 133 -12.32 -8.49 -10.76
CA ALA A 133 -13.69 -8.49 -11.24
C ALA A 133 -14.42 -7.17 -10.97
N ARG A 134 -14.18 -6.53 -9.82
CA ARG A 134 -14.77 -5.22 -9.49
C ARG A 134 -14.12 -4.08 -10.26
N SER A 135 -12.80 -4.11 -10.42
CA SER A 135 -12.06 -3.09 -11.17
C SER A 135 -12.42 -3.07 -12.65
N ALA A 136 -12.73 -4.23 -13.25
CA ALA A 136 -13.16 -4.31 -14.66
C ALA A 136 -14.53 -3.66 -14.93
N VAL A 137 -15.36 -3.46 -13.90
CA VAL A 137 -16.69 -2.83 -14.02
C VAL A 137 -16.61 -1.31 -13.83
N ALA A 138 -15.69 -0.83 -12.98
CA ALA A 138 -15.51 0.59 -12.71
C ALA A 138 -14.99 1.41 -13.92
N ASP A 139 -14.31 0.76 -14.88
CA ASP A 139 -13.83 1.41 -16.11
C ASP A 139 -14.94 1.66 -17.16
N VAL A 140 -16.20 1.27 -16.89
CA VAL A 140 -17.31 1.30 -17.88
C VAL A 140 -18.47 2.23 -17.47
N GLU A 141 -18.51 2.74 -16.25
CA GLU A 141 -19.59 3.61 -15.75
C GLU A 141 -19.04 5.01 -15.39
N ASP A 142 -18.72 5.81 -16.42
CA ASP A 142 -18.47 7.25 -16.29
C ASP A 142 -19.43 8.02 -17.22
N ASP A 143 -20.72 7.67 -17.12
CA ASP A 143 -21.82 8.39 -17.77
C ASP A 143 -22.89 8.67 -16.71
N ASP A 144 -22.68 9.72 -15.91
CA ASP A 144 -23.76 10.36 -15.16
C ASP A 144 -23.88 11.86 -15.56
N PRO A 145 -24.98 12.25 -16.23
CA PRO A 145 -25.28 13.64 -16.53
C PRO A 145 -25.97 14.33 -15.33
N GLU A 146 -25.63 15.62 -15.14
CA GLU A 146 -26.33 16.62 -14.32
C GLU A 146 -25.83 16.84 -12.86
N ALA A 147 -24.84 17.72 -12.72
CA ALA A 147 -24.72 18.61 -11.55
C ALA A 147 -25.11 20.02 -11.99
N ASP A 148 -26.39 20.35 -11.85
CA ASP A 148 -26.94 21.68 -12.12
C ASP A 148 -26.74 22.60 -10.90
N GLY A 149 -26.34 23.86 -11.16
CA GLY A 149 -26.52 25.00 -10.26
C GLY A 149 -25.34 25.44 -9.38
N ILE A 150 -24.44 26.27 -9.95
CA ILE A 150 -23.67 27.25 -9.17
C ILE A 150 -24.46 28.57 -9.14
N ALA A 151 -24.82 29.03 -7.94
CA ALA A 151 -25.03 30.44 -7.60
C ALA A 151 -24.47 30.59 -6.18
N GLY A 152 -23.49 31.43 -5.84
CA GLY A 152 -23.02 32.66 -6.45
C GLY A 152 -23.27 33.78 -5.47
N GLU A 153 -22.40 33.99 -4.47
CA GLU A 153 -22.27 35.30 -3.81
C GLU A 153 -20.97 35.46 -3.02
N ASP A 154 -20.28 36.52 -3.44
CA ASP A 154 -19.11 37.20 -2.87
C ASP A 154 -19.48 37.86 -1.54
N GLN A 155 -18.76 37.57 -0.45
CA GLN A 155 -18.64 38.49 0.69
C GLN A 155 -17.23 38.49 1.28
N VAL A 156 -16.57 39.63 1.03
CA VAL A 156 -15.44 40.20 1.75
C VAL A 156 -15.78 40.51 3.22
N VAL A 157 -14.90 40.10 4.14
CA VAL A 157 -14.64 40.70 5.47
C VAL A 157 -13.30 40.12 5.94
N ASP A 158 -12.19 40.84 5.76
CA ASP A 158 -11.59 41.85 6.65
C ASP A 158 -10.80 41.25 7.82
N ASP A 159 -9.63 41.87 8.02
CA ASP A 159 -8.44 41.48 8.77
C ASP A 159 -8.63 41.61 10.30
N GLU A 160 -8.09 40.68 11.11
CA GLU A 160 -7.11 40.93 12.21
C GLU A 160 -6.80 39.61 12.99
N PRO A 161 -5.56 39.38 13.48
CA PRO A 161 -5.12 38.08 14.01
C PRO A 161 -5.24 37.99 15.53
N ALA A 162 -5.72 36.85 16.03
CA ALA A 162 -5.63 36.51 17.46
C ALA A 162 -4.51 35.47 17.68
N ASP A 163 -3.36 36.02 18.06
CA ASP A 163 -2.31 35.39 18.85
C ASP A 163 -2.88 34.74 20.13
N GLY A 164 -2.42 33.52 20.43
CA GLY A 164 -2.70 32.80 21.66
C GLY A 164 -2.04 31.44 21.68
N SER A 165 -0.71 31.45 21.59
CA SER A 165 0.17 30.29 21.67
C SER A 165 -0.09 29.40 22.89
N ASP A 166 -0.02 28.09 22.66
CA ASP A 166 0.08 27.03 23.67
C ASP A 166 1.22 27.31 24.67
N GLU A 167 0.85 27.61 25.93
CA GLU A 167 1.74 27.50 27.09
C GLU A 167 1.62 26.08 27.67
N ASP A 168 2.68 25.29 27.51
CA ASP A 168 3.66 24.94 28.55
C ASP A 168 3.32 23.66 29.35
N TYR A 169 3.94 22.55 28.96
CA TYR A 169 4.33 21.49 29.90
C TYR A 169 5.82 21.16 29.73
N ARG A 170 6.60 21.96 30.46
CA ARG A 170 8.02 21.91 30.82
C ARG A 170 8.76 20.56 30.80
N GLU A 171 9.97 20.69 30.27
CA GLU A 171 11.24 20.00 30.46
C GLU A 171 11.65 19.71 31.91
N ALA A 172 12.34 18.59 32.13
CA ALA A 172 13.41 18.47 33.12
C ALA A 172 14.38 17.35 32.70
N ALA A 173 15.52 17.76 32.16
CA ALA A 173 16.74 16.98 32.16
C ALA A 173 17.48 17.22 33.48
N GLU A 174 17.87 16.15 34.16
CA GLU A 174 19.10 16.04 34.96
C GLU A 174 19.73 14.66 34.71
#